data_AF-A0A9D6T4A8-F1
#
_entry.id   AF-A0A9D6T4A8-F1
#
_cell.length_a   1.000
_cell.length_b   1.000
_cell.length_c   1.000
_cell.angle_alpha   90.00
_cell.angle_beta   90.00
_cell.angle_gamma   90.00
#
_symmetry.space_group_name_H-M   'P 1'
#
loop_
_entity.id
_entity.type
_entity.pdbx_description
1 polymer ?
#
loop_
_entity_poly.entity_id
_entity_poly.type
_entity_poly.pdbx_seq_one_letter_code
_entity_poly.pdbx_strand_id
1 'polypeptide(L)' 'MPRITEVSGAKGFGGVFMQRPELWQAFRFHYGTLWEYSTLDPLTKDLCRLKSAHLNGCRF' A
#
# COMPACT_ATOMS: atom_id res chain seq x y z
N MET A 1 10.76 -8.60 17.26
CA MET A 1 10.05 -9.35 16.21
C MET A 1 11.02 -9.65 15.08
N PRO A 2 11.12 -10.91 14.61
CA PRO A 2 11.91 -11.22 13.42
C PRO A 2 11.33 -10.49 12.20
N ARG A 3 12.20 -9.94 11.35
CA ARG A 3 11.80 -9.25 10.11
C ARG A 3 11.43 -10.31 9.07
N ILE A 4 10.23 -10.22 8.53
CA ILE A 4 9.77 -11.10 7.44
C ILE A 4 10.55 -10.75 6.17
N THR A 5 11.05 -11.76 5.47
CA THR A 5 11.83 -11.59 4.24
C THR A 5 10.96 -11.54 3.00
N GLU A 6 11.41 -10.89 1.93
CA GLU A 6 10.73 -10.87 0.64
C GLU A 6 10.69 -12.28 0.01
N VAL A 7 9.64 -12.59 -0.75
CA VAL A 7 9.56 -13.85 -1.53
C VAL A 7 9.51 -13.60 -3.04
N SER A 8 9.95 -14.61 -3.80
CA SER A 8 9.76 -14.69 -5.25
C SER A 8 10.38 -13.55 -6.08
N GLY A 9 11.47 -12.95 -5.59
CA GLY A 9 12.22 -11.91 -6.32
C GLY A 9 11.52 -10.54 -6.40
N ALA A 10 10.34 -10.40 -5.81
CA ALA A 10 9.64 -9.13 -5.69
C ALA A 10 10.19 -8.34 -4.49
N LYS A 11 10.56 -7.07 -4.71
CA LYS A 11 11.16 -6.22 -3.68
C LYS A 11 10.12 -5.42 -2.88
N GLY A 12 10.45 -5.10 -1.64
CA GLY A 12 9.69 -4.23 -0.76
C GLY A 12 8.38 -4.83 -0.22
N PHE A 13 7.42 -3.96 0.07
CA PHE A 13 6.13 -4.32 0.68
C PHE A 13 5.42 -5.44 -0.07
N GLY A 14 5.36 -5.37 -1.40
CA GLY A 14 4.72 -6.40 -2.23
C GLY A 14 5.38 -7.77 -2.07
N GLY A 15 6.72 -7.82 -1.98
CA GLY A 15 7.49 -9.05 -1.78
C GLY A 15 7.19 -9.74 -0.44
N VAL A 16 7.02 -8.96 0.62
CA VAL A 16 6.63 -9.48 1.94
C VAL A 16 5.17 -9.93 1.95
N PHE A 17 4.26 -9.11 1.39
CA PHE A 17 2.83 -9.41 1.37
C PHE A 17 2.47 -10.63 0.51
N MET A 18 3.26 -10.92 -0.53
CA MET A 18 3.08 -12.10 -1.37
C MET A 18 3.26 -13.44 -0.66
N GLN A 19 3.83 -13.46 0.56
CA GLN A 19 3.80 -14.65 1.41
C GLN A 19 2.38 -15.10 1.79
N ARG A 20 1.41 -14.18 1.70
CA ARG A 20 -0.02 -14.42 1.94
C ARG A 20 -0.81 -13.91 0.73
N PRO A 21 -0.83 -14.68 -0.39
CA PRO A 21 -1.40 -14.23 -1.66
C PRO A 21 -2.84 -13.74 -1.56
N GLU A 22 -3.65 -14.33 -0.70
CA GLU A 22 -5.03 -13.93 -0.41
C GLU A 22 -5.12 -12.53 0.22
N LEU A 23 -4.21 -12.20 1.14
CA LEU A 23 -4.13 -10.87 1.72
C LEU A 23 -3.60 -9.86 0.72
N TRP A 24 -2.67 -10.27 -0.15
CA TRP A 24 -2.18 -9.43 -1.24
C TRP A 24 -3.26 -9.12 -2.28
N GLN A 25 -4.12 -10.08 -2.59
CA GLN A 25 -5.27 -9.87 -3.46
C GLN A 25 -6.29 -8.92 -2.82
N ALA A 26 -6.65 -9.15 -1.55
CA ALA A 26 -7.56 -8.27 -0.81
C ALA A 26 -7.03 -6.83 -0.71
N PHE A 27 -5.73 -6.68 -0.39
CA PHE A 27 -5.07 -5.37 -0.37
C PHE A 27 -5.17 -4.67 -1.72
N ARG A 28 -4.82 -5.34 -2.82
CA ARG A 28 -4.85 -4.74 -4.16
C ARG A 28 -6.26 -4.32 -4.55
N PHE A 29 -7.26 -5.13 -4.25
CA PHE A 29 -8.66 -4.79 -4.49
C PHE A 29 -9.04 -3.53 -3.71
N HIS A 30 -8.86 -3.53 -2.39
CA HIS A 30 -9.23 -2.39 -1.55
C HIS A 30 -8.46 -1.11 -1.92
N TYR A 31 -7.15 -1.21 -2.12
CA TYR A 31 -6.32 -0.09 -2.55
C TYR A 31 -6.82 0.46 -3.89
N GLY A 32 -7.03 -0.40 -4.89
CA GLY A 32 -7.59 0.01 -6.18
C GLY A 32 -8.93 0.72 -6.05
N THR A 33 -9.86 0.19 -5.23
CA THR A 33 -11.18 0.81 -5.04
C THR A 33 -11.10 2.20 -4.41
N LEU A 34 -10.18 2.41 -3.46
CA LEU A 34 -9.97 3.71 -2.83
C LEU A 34 -9.53 4.77 -3.85
N TRP A 35 -8.68 4.39 -4.80
CA TRP A 35 -8.15 5.30 -5.81
C TRP A 35 -9.10 5.52 -6.97
N GLU A 36 -9.82 4.50 -7.41
CA GLU A 36 -10.67 4.57 -8.60
C GLU A 36 -12.07 5.13 -8.31
N TYR A 37 -12.71 4.70 -7.22
CA TYR A 37 -14.14 4.95 -6.97
C TYR A 37 -14.42 5.98 -5.88
N SER A 38 -13.57 7.01 -5.79
CA SER A 38 -13.74 8.10 -4.83
C SER A 38 -14.48 9.29 -5.45
N THR A 39 -15.23 10.03 -4.64
CA THR A 39 -15.77 11.34 -5.01
C THR A 39 -14.72 12.46 -4.93
N LEU A 40 -13.54 12.19 -4.37
CA LEU A 40 -12.43 13.11 -4.31
C LEU A 40 -11.62 13.06 -5.62
N ASP A 41 -11.23 14.25 -6.08
CA ASP A 41 -10.34 14.38 -7.23
C ASP A 41 -8.95 13.74 -6.94
N PRO A 42 -8.21 13.35 -7.98
CA PRO A 42 -6.91 12.71 -7.83
C PRO A 42 -5.90 13.52 -6.99
N LEU A 43 -5.85 14.84 -7.17
CA LEU A 43 -4.87 15.69 -6.48
C LEU A 43 -5.16 15.74 -4.98
N THR A 44 -6.43 15.88 -4.59
CA THR A 44 -6.83 15.87 -3.17
C THR A 44 -6.45 14.54 -2.50
N LYS A 45 -6.65 13.40 -3.18
CA LYS A 45 -6.27 12.08 -2.64
C LYS A 45 -4.76 11.98 -2.42
N ASP A 46 -3.96 12.45 -3.38
CA ASP A 46 -2.50 12.45 -3.25
C ASP A 46 -2.01 13.34 -2.12
N LEU A 47 -2.58 14.54 -1.96
CA LEU A 47 -2.23 15.43 -0.85
C LEU A 47 -2.58 14.81 0.51
N CYS A 48 -3.74 14.16 0.63
CA CYS A 48 -4.11 13.42 1.83
C CYS A 48 -3.13 12.28 2.13
N ARG A 49 -2.71 11.53 1.10
CA ARG A 49 -1.72 10.45 1.22
C ARG A 49 -0.37 10.99 1.71
N LEU A 50 0.13 12.07 1.11
CA LEU A 50 1.41 12.69 1.48
C LEU A 50 1.38 13.28 2.89
N LYS A 51 0.29 13.96 3.26
CA LYS A 51 0.09 14.46 4.62
C LYS A 51 0.09 13.33 5.64
N SER A 52 -0.65 12.25 5.36
CA SER A 52 -0.67 11.06 6.22
C SER A 52 0.72 10.43 6.36
N ALA A 53 1.44 10.26 5.25
CA ALA A 53 2.81 9.73 5.27
C ALA A 53 3.74 10.61 6.12
N HIS A 54 3.69 11.92 5.95
CA HIS A 54 4.47 12.88 6.73
C HIS A 54 4.16 12.78 8.24
N LEU A 55 2.88 12.79 8.61
CA LEU A 55 2.44 12.71 10.01
C LEU A 55 2.88 11.40 10.69
N ASN A 56 2.96 10.31 9.93
CA ASN A 56 3.40 9.01 10.43
C ASN A 56 4.91 8.76 10.26
N GLY A 57 5.69 9.74 9.77
CA GLY A 57 7.11 9.58 9.50
C GLY A 57 7.42 8.53 8.43
N CYS A 58 6.45 8.21 7.56
CA CYS A 58 6.63 7.27 6.45
C CYS A 58 7.37 7.97 5.31
N ARG A 59 8.58 7.49 5.00
CA ARG A 59 9.51 8.13 4.04
C ARG A 59 9.62 7.41 2.69
N PHE A 60 8.99 6.26 2.53
CA PHE A 60 9.14 5.35 1.40
C PHE A 60 7.79 4.86 0.89
#